data_AF-A0A9E3DVL1-F1
#
_entry.id   AF-A0A9E3DVL1-F1
#
_cell.length_a   1.000
_cell.length_b   1.000
_cell.length_c   1.000
_cell.angle_alpha   90.00
_cell.angle_beta   90.00
_cell.angle_gamma   90.00
#
_symmetry.space_group_name_H-M   'P 1'
#
loop_
_entity.id
_entity.type
_entity.pdbx_description
1 polymer ?
#
loop_
_entity_poly.entity_id
_entity_poly.type
_entity_poly.pdbx_seq_one_letter_code
_entity_poly.pdbx_strand_id
1 'polypeptide(L)' 'SNKEIGEALNLSALTVKSHLSRIGRKLGTGDRAQMVALAMRAGVIR' A
#
# COMPACT_ATOMS: atom_id res chain seq x y z
N SER A 1 3.33 2.33 10.09
CA SER A 1 3.06 0.88 10.13
C SER A 1 1.63 0.59 9.67
N ASN A 2 1.27 -0.67 9.36
CA ASN A 2 -0.13 -0.99 8.99
C ASN A 2 -1.12 -0.78 10.13
N LYS A 3 -0.66 -0.85 11.39
CA LYS A 3 -1.45 -0.56 12.57
C LYS A 3 -1.83 0.92 12.64
N GLU A 4 -0.85 1.81 12.53
CA GLU A 4 -1.09 3.27 12.54
C GLU A 4 -1.98 3.72 11.37
N ILE A 5 -1.78 3.15 10.17
CA ILE A 5 -2.65 3.41 9.02
C ILE A 5 -4.07 2.91 9.28
N GLY A 6 -4.21 1.74 9.91
CA GLY A 6 -5.50 1.20 10.31
C GLY A 6 -6.22 2.11 11.29
N GLU A 7 -5.53 2.55 12.35
CA GLU A 7 -6.06 3.47 13.36
C GLU A 7 -6.51 4.80 12.72
N ALA A 8 -5.69 5.40 11.85
CA ALA A 8 -6.03 6.65 11.17
C ALA A 8 -7.24 6.54 10.22
N LEU A 9 -7.52 5.35 9.70
CA LEU A 9 -8.58 5.10 8.72
C LEU A 9 -9.79 4.33 9.31
N ASN A 10 -9.81 4.07 10.62
CA ASN A 10 -10.80 3.17 11.25
C ASN A 10 -10.88 1.77 10.59
N LEU A 11 -9.72 1.21 10.25
CA LEU A 11 -9.56 -0.11 9.63
C LEU A 11 -8.69 -1.03 10.47
N SER A 12 -8.90 -2.35 10.34
CA SER A 12 -7.95 -3.31 10.91
C SER A 12 -6.61 -3.28 10.15
N ALA A 13 -5.51 -3.55 10.86
CA ALA A 13 -4.20 -3.69 10.22
C ALA A 13 -4.17 -4.79 9.14
N LEU A 14 -5.00 -5.83 9.29
CA LEU A 14 -5.16 -6.89 8.30
C LEU A 14 -5.85 -6.39 7.02
N THR A 15 -6.85 -5.51 7.16
CA THR A 15 -7.52 -4.87 6.03
C THR A 15 -6.51 -4.04 5.23
N VAL A 16 -5.69 -3.24 5.90
CA VAL A 16 -4.60 -2.47 5.25
C VAL A 16 -3.62 -3.40 4.52
N LYS A 17 -3.20 -4.50 5.16
CA LYS A 17 -2.34 -5.51 4.53
C LYS A 17 -2.98 -6.12 3.28
N SER A 18 -4.28 -6.41 3.32
CA SER A 18 -5.03 -6.94 2.18
C SER A 18 -5.06 -5.97 1.01
N HIS A 19 -5.31 -4.68 1.26
CA HIS A 19 -5.25 -3.65 0.22
C HIS A 19 -3.86 -3.56 -0.42
N LEU A 20 -2.80 -3.52 0.39
CA LEU A 20 -1.42 -3.50 -0.10
C LEU A 20 -1.09 -4.73 -0.95
N SER A 21 -1.53 -5.93 -0.55
CA SER A 21 -1.33 -7.16 -1.33
C SER A 21 -2.05 -7.11 -2.69
N ARG A 22 -3.29 -6.62 -2.73
CA ARG A 22 -4.04 -6.47 -4.00
C ARG A 22 -3.40 -5.44 -4.91
N ILE A 23 -2.93 -4.32 -4.37
CA ILE A 23 -2.22 -3.28 -5.13
C ILE A 23 -0.92 -3.87 -5.68
N GLY A 24 -0.12 -4.54 -4.84
CA GLY A 24 1.14 -5.16 -5.26
C GLY A 24 0.94 -6.18 -6.38
N ARG A 25 -0.12 -7.01 -6.29
CA ARG A 25 -0.48 -7.95 -7.37
C ARG A 25 -0.85 -7.23 -8.68
N LYS A 26 -1.55 -6.10 -8.62
CA LYS A 26 -1.89 -5.29 -9.81
C LYS A 26 -0.67 -4.60 -10.42
N LEU A 27 0.29 -4.21 -9.59
CA LEU A 27 1.52 -3.56 -10.01
C LEU A 27 2.65 -4.54 -10.36
N GLY A 28 2.47 -5.84 -10.11
CA GLY A 28 3.50 -6.85 -10.32
C GLY A 28 4.68 -6.75 -9.35
N THR A 29 4.47 -6.16 -8.17
CA THR A 29 5.54 -5.87 -7.19
C THR A 29 5.45 -6.76 -5.96
N GLY A 30 6.60 -7.23 -5.48
CA GLY A 30 6.69 -8.09 -4.28
C GLY A 30 6.81 -7.33 -2.95
N ASP A 31 7.23 -6.06 -3.00
CA ASP A 31 7.46 -5.26 -1.80
C ASP A 31 6.84 -3.85 -1.87
N ARG A 32 6.70 -3.25 -0.69
CA ARG A 32 6.06 -1.94 -0.52
C ARG A 32 6.88 -0.78 -1.06
N ALA A 33 8.20 -0.83 -0.97
CA ALA A 33 9.05 0.26 -1.44
C ALA A 33 8.96 0.36 -2.98
N GLN A 34 8.96 -0.78 -3.67
CA GLN A 34 8.77 -0.83 -5.11
C GLN A 34 7.41 -0.27 -5.54
N MET A 35 6.32 -0.60 -4.81
CA MET A 35 4.99 -0.01 -5.05
C MET A 35 5.02 1.52 -4.95
N VAL A 36 5.61 2.07 -3.89
CA VAL A 36 5.69 3.52 -3.67
C VAL A 36 6.51 4.17 -4.79
N ALA A 37 7.68 3.61 -5.12
CA ALA A 37 8.53 4.14 -6.17
C ALA A 37 7.83 4.17 -7.54
N LEU A 38 7.06 3.13 -7.88
CA LEU A 38 6.27 3.10 -9.10
C LEU A 38 5.17 4.17 -9.09
N ALA A 39 4.46 4.31 -7.97
CA ALA A 39 3.38 5.27 -7.84
C ALA A 39 3.86 6.73 -7.87
N MET A 40 5.05 7.01 -7.31
CA MET A 40 5.72 8.31 -7.43
C MET A 40 6.15 8.59 -8.88
N ARG A 41 6.80 7.62 -9.55
CA ARG A 41 7.19 7.77 -10.98
C ARG A 41 5.99 7.99 -11.90
N ALA A 42 4.86 7.35 -11.60
CA ALA A 42 3.62 7.52 -12.35
C ALA A 42 2.87 8.83 -12.02
N GLY A 43 3.31 9.59 -11.01
CA GLY A 43 2.66 10.84 -10.59
C GLY A 43 1.32 10.66 -9.86
N VAL A 44 0.99 9.44 -9.40
CA VAL A 44 -0.25 9.13 -8.68
C VAL A 44 -0.19 9.60 -7.22
N ILE A 45 1.02 9.61 -6.66
CA ILE A 45 1.30 10.04 -5.29
C ILE A 45 2.47 11.03 -5.36
N ARG A 46 2.37 12.13 -4.61
CA ARG A 46 3.40 13.16 -4.50
C ARG A 46 3.93 13.23 -3.08
#